data_AF-A0A3F2UFU3-F1
#
_entry.id   AF-A0A3F2UFU3-F1
#
_cell.length_a   1.000
_cell.length_b   1.000
_cell.length_c   1.000
_cell.angle_alpha   90.00
_cell.angle_beta   90.00
_cell.angle_gamma   90.00
#
_symmetry.space_group_name_H-M   'P 1'
#
loop_
_entity.id
_entity.type
_entity.pdbx_description
1 polymer ?
#
loop_
_entity_poly.entity_id
_entity_poly.type
_entity_poly.pdbx_seq_one_letter_code
_entity_poly.pdbx_strand_id
1 'polypeptide(L)' 'MRDRKVTPEMVPVIKLARDLGYNYALIASYFQINQGRIADVMKGRIGPDIPAALELPADFPMEMAA' A
#
# COMPACT_ATOMS: atom_id res chain seq x y z
N MET A 1 -2.50 -5.51 19.26
CA MET A 1 -2.15 -4.24 18.59
C MET A 1 -3.38 -3.71 17.87
N ARG A 2 -3.76 -2.44 18.05
CA ARG A 2 -4.84 -1.83 17.25
C ARG A 2 -4.28 -1.57 15.85
N ASP A 3 -4.68 -2.41 14.91
CA ASP A 3 -4.34 -2.24 13.49
C ASP A 3 -4.83 -0.88 12.99
N ARG A 4 -3.95 -0.09 12.38
CA ARG A 4 -4.36 1.17 11.75
C ARG A 4 -5.26 0.84 10.56
N LYS A 5 -6.38 1.56 10.43
CA LYS A 5 -7.26 1.38 9.27
C LYS A 5 -6.60 1.96 8.02
N VAL A 6 -6.82 1.31 6.89
CA VAL A 6 -6.49 1.88 5.57
C VAL A 6 -7.39 3.08 5.32
N THR A 7 -6.79 4.20 4.92
CA THR A 7 -7.52 5.40 4.49
C THR A 7 -7.56 5.49 2.96
N PRO A 8 -8.49 6.26 2.37
CA PRO A 8 -8.56 6.44 0.91
C PRO A 8 -7.24 6.93 0.30
N GLU A 9 -6.46 7.73 1.03
CA GLU A 9 -5.17 8.29 0.58
C GLU A 9 -4.05 7.24 0.54
N MET A 10 -4.17 6.16 1.31
CA MET A 10 -3.20 5.05 1.28
C MET A 10 -3.40 4.14 0.07
N VAL A 11 -4.65 3.94 -0.35
CA VAL A 11 -5.03 3.03 -1.45
C VAL A 11 -4.24 3.27 -2.74
N PRO A 12 -4.13 4.50 -3.28
CA PRO A 12 -3.45 4.73 -4.55
C PRO A 12 -1.95 4.42 -4.44
N VAL A 13 -1.33 4.72 -3.30
CA VAL A 13 0.09 4.43 -3.03
C VAL A 13 0.32 2.92 -2.87
N ILE A 14 -0.56 2.21 -2.16
CA ILE A 14 -0.47 0.74 -2.03
C ILE A 14 -0.54 0.06 -3.40
N LYS A 15 -1.48 0.49 -4.26
CA LYS A 15 -1.64 -0.05 -5.61
C LYS A 15 -0.38 0.20 -6.44
N LEU A 16 0.10 1.45 -6.51
CA LEU A 16 1.32 1.78 -7.25
C LEU A 16 2.55 1.02 -6.72
N ALA A 17 2.73 0.97 -5.40
CA ALA A 17 3.85 0.24 -4.80
C ALA A 17 3.80 -1.26 -5.15
N ARG A 18 2.61 -1.86 -5.21
CA ARG A 18 2.45 -3.24 -5.64
C ARG A 18 2.71 -3.46 -7.12
N ASP A 19 2.30 -2.53 -7.96
CA ASP A 19 2.58 -2.57 -9.40
C ASP A 19 4.09 -2.43 -9.68
N LEU A 20 4.80 -1.65 -8.86
CA LEU A 20 6.26 -1.51 -8.89
C LEU A 20 7.03 -2.68 -8.24
N GLY A 21 6.33 -3.68 -7.67
CA GLY A 21 6.95 -4.90 -7.14
C GLY A 21 7.31 -4.88 -5.65
N TYR A 22 7.07 -3.79 -4.91
CA TYR A 22 7.40 -3.70 -3.49
C TYR A 22 6.64 -4.73 -2.65
N ASN A 23 7.34 -5.46 -1.77
CA ASN A 23 6.73 -6.51 -0.97
C ASN A 23 5.74 -5.96 0.09
N TYR A 24 4.87 -6.83 0.59
CA TYR A 24 3.82 -6.44 1.54
C TYR A 24 4.40 -5.96 2.88
N ALA A 25 5.52 -6.52 3.32
CA ALA A 25 6.13 -6.15 4.59
C ALA A 25 6.63 -4.70 4.59
N LEU A 26 7.23 -4.25 3.48
CA LEU A 26 7.70 -2.87 3.31
C LEU A 26 6.53 -1.88 3.29
N ILE A 27 5.53 -2.15 2.45
CA ILE A 27 4.33 -1.30 2.33
C ILE A 27 3.59 -1.22 3.68
N ALA A 28 3.45 -2.36 4.37
CA ALA A 28 2.80 -2.45 5.66
C ALA A 28 3.55 -1.66 6.74
N SER A 29 4.89 -1.72 6.71
CA SER A 29 5.75 -0.98 7.64
C SER A 29 5.63 0.53 7.43
N TYR A 30 5.66 1.00 6.17
CA TYR A 30 5.52 2.42 5.84
C TYR A 30 4.19 3.01 6.36
N PHE A 31 3.08 2.31 6.15
CA PHE A 31 1.76 2.78 6.61
C PHE A 31 1.40 2.40 8.05
N GLN A 32 2.21 1.55 8.69
CA GLN A 32 1.92 0.94 10.00
C GLN A 32 0.57 0.20 10.02
N ILE A 33 0.29 -0.59 8.99
CA ILE A 33 -0.93 -1.40 8.82
C ILE A 33 -0.60 -2.89 8.76
N ASN A 34 -1.58 -3.76 8.98
CA ASN A 34 -1.42 -5.19 8.73
C ASN A 34 -1.27 -5.53 7.24
N GLN A 35 -0.42 -6.50 6.91
CA GLN A 35 -0.22 -6.97 5.54
C GLN A 35 -1.51 -7.49 4.86
N GLY A 36 -2.44 -8.05 5.64
CA GLY A 36 -3.76 -8.46 5.14
C GLY A 36 -4.55 -7.31 4.53
N ARG A 37 -4.33 -6.07 4.98
CA ARG A 37 -4.98 -4.87 4.43
C ARG A 37 -4.49 -4.53 3.03
N ILE A 38 -3.22 -4.79 2.75
CA ILE A 38 -2.66 -4.65 1.39
C ILE A 38 -3.35 -5.65 0.47
N ALA A 39 -3.55 -6.89 0.93
CA ALA A 39 -4.29 -7.90 0.17
C ALA A 39 -5.73 -7.45 -0.11
N ASP A 40 -6.40 -6.85 0.87
CA ASP A 40 -7.77 -6.35 0.70
C ASP A 40 -7.84 -5.19 -0.31
N VAL A 41 -6.85 -4.29 -0.33
CA VAL A 41 -6.73 -3.24 -1.35
C VAL A 41 -6.52 -3.84 -2.74
N MET A 42 -5.55 -4.76 -2.90
CA MET A 42 -5.25 -5.36 -4.21
C MET A 42 -6.37 -6.26 -4.74
N LYS A 43 -7.20 -6.83 -3.87
CA LYS A 43 -8.40 -7.58 -4.25
C LYS A 43 -9.62 -6.69 -4.52
N GLY A 44 -9.50 -5.37 -4.39
CA GLY A 44 -10.61 -4.43 -4.56
C GLY A 44 -11.66 -4.47 -3.45
N ARG A 45 -11.37 -5.09 -2.29
CA ARG A 45 -12.26 -5.06 -1.12
C ARG A 45 -12.22 -3.72 -0.40
N ILE A 46 -11.10 -3.00 -0.53
CA ILE A 46 -10.91 -1.64 -0.01
C ILE A 46 -10.52 -0.73 -1.18
N GLY A 47 -11.30 0.33 -1.40
CA GLY A 47 -11.07 1.31 -2.46
C GLY A 47 -11.03 0.71 -3.88
N PRO A 48 -12.03 -0.11 -4.30
CA PRO A 48 -12.08 -0.67 -5.65
C PRO A 48 -12.00 0.43 -6.73
N ASP A 49 -12.71 1.54 -6.53
CA ASP A 49 -12.84 2.64 -7.49
C ASP A 49 -11.69 3.65 -7.45
N ILE A 50 -10.75 3.52 -6.50
CA ILE A 50 -9.63 4.44 -6.35
C ILE A 50 -8.47 3.96 -7.23
N PRO A 51 -8.03 4.68 -8.27
CA PRO A 51 -6.93 4.23 -9.13
C PRO A 51 -5.59 4.21 -8.38
N ALA A 52 -4.57 3.60 -8.97
CA ALA A 52 -3.20 3.71 -8.48
C ALA A 52 -2.70 5.17 -8.57
N ALA A 53 -1.78 5.55 -7.69
CA ALA A 53 -1.07 6.83 -7.80
C ALA A 53 -0.20 6.85 -9.07
N LEU A 54 0.14 8.06 -9.54
CA LEU A 54 1.13 8.22 -10.60
C LEU A 54 2.57 8.14 -10.08
N GLU A 55 2.79 8.58 -8.84
CA GLU A 55 4.09 8.65 -8.18
C GLU A 55 3.96 8.20 -6.72
N LEU A 56 5.04 7.63 -6.18
CA LEU A 56 5.13 7.31 -4.75
C LEU A 56 5.47 8.57 -3.95
N PRO A 57 5.07 8.64 -2.67
CA PRO A 57 5.52 9.69 -1.76
C PRO A 57 7.05 9.81 -1.74
N ALA A 58 7.57 11.04 -1.60
CA ALA A 58 9.01 11.28 -1.60
C ALA A 58 9.75 10.60 -0.43
N ASP A 59 9.03 10.29 0.64
CA ASP A 59 9.53 9.56 1.82
C ASP A 59 9.26 8.04 1.74
N PHE A 60 8.68 7.54 0.65
CA PHE A 60 8.46 6.11 0.47
C PHE A 60 9.82 5.40 0.28
N PRO A 61 10.04 4.26 0.95
CA PRO A 61 11.32 3.56 0.88
C PRO A 61 11.67 3.15 -0.57
N MET A 62 12.85 3.56 -1.04
CA MET A 62 13.34 3.27 -2.40
C MET A 62 13.96 1.87 -2.56
N GLU A 63 14.06 1.10 -1.48
CA GLU A 63 14.59 -0.26 -1.56
C GLU A 63 13.54 -1.18 -2.21
N MET A 64 13.68 -1.39 -3.53
CA MET A 64 13.08 -2.56 -4.17
C MET A 64 13.71 -3.80 -3.55
N ALA A 65 12.94 -4.52 -2.75
CA ALA A 65 13.37 -5.81 -2.22
C ALA A 65 13.71 -6.74 -3.40
N ALA A 66 14.97 -7.19 -3.41
CA ALA A 66 15.54 -8.09 -4.41
C ALA A 66 14.79 -9.42 -4.53
#